data_AF-Q2J154-F1
#
_entry.id   AF-Q2J154-F1
#
_cell.length_a   1.000
_cell.length_b   1.000
_cell.length_c   1.000
_cell.angle_alpha   90.00
_cell.angle_beta   90.00
_cell.angle_gamma   90.00
#
_symmetry.space_group_name_H-M   'P 1'
#
loop_
_entity.id
_entity.type
_entity.pdbx_description
1 polymer ?
#
loop_
_entity_poly.entity_id
_entity_poly.type
_entity_poly.pdbx_seq_one_letter_code
_entity_poly.pdbx_strand_id
1 'polypeptide(L)'
;MTTVTTGLNSYAQYGAAYARSAVTQTSLANVLNAAEDGTSSAANSATNLTLSAAARAQLANASAAKDFTTVISDSRAALDKLYTAAGVSAPYDASGKPTIDLSSLDRRAVYAIAANSGGKFTEAEQTLAAVTRVAGFNAALSPATQTAQLTGDYSTVYKAAADYLDGASNEEKATATWKAERAAVAKGLTATQSDPTKVPSGISNDPVASYLAQYPSGSPTTTQSFSSVAKSTRAALDEQAKSAAAAGKELVYDPGRKVGQMADLSGLDNRALSAISLNQDQLFSKEESFAAKRELDGRNRASILTALKQSQSSGNPADFSLGLLNTYSAMSAEERTATNWTTTFRDNAVQSYKATTSLLSMLKGG
;
A
#
# COMPACT_ATOMS: atom_id res chain seq x y z
N MET A 1 17.24 30.06 8.66
CA MET A 1 16.67 30.18 7.30
C MET A 1 17.66 29.59 6.31
N THR A 2 17.37 28.37 5.86
CA THR A 2 18.00 27.76 4.69
C THR A 2 16.94 26.83 4.14
N THR A 3 16.25 27.29 3.11
CA THR A 3 15.23 26.55 2.37
C THR A 3 15.84 25.33 1.71
N VAL A 4 15.63 24.15 2.30
CA VAL A 4 15.85 22.86 1.63
C VAL A 4 14.59 22.58 0.80
N THR A 5 14.45 23.30 -0.31
CA THR A 5 13.32 23.17 -1.25
C THR A 5 13.81 22.98 -2.69
N THR A 6 14.97 22.34 -2.85
CA THR A 6 15.50 21.96 -4.16
C THR A 6 15.23 20.48 -4.41
N GLY A 7 14.24 20.18 -5.26
CA GLY A 7 14.03 18.84 -5.83
C GLY A 7 12.80 18.05 -5.33
N LEU A 8 11.82 18.70 -4.71
CA LEU A 8 10.58 18.02 -4.33
C LEU A 8 9.66 17.82 -5.55
N ASN A 9 9.18 16.59 -5.73
CA ASN A 9 8.11 16.20 -6.65
C ASN A 9 6.92 17.17 -6.52
N SER A 10 6.24 17.52 -7.63
CA SER A 10 5.04 18.37 -7.64
C SER A 10 3.97 17.91 -6.64
N TYR A 11 3.94 16.61 -6.36
CA TYR A 11 3.11 15.95 -5.36
C TYR A 11 3.29 16.47 -3.92
N ALA A 12 4.46 17.05 -3.60
CA ALA A 12 4.82 17.50 -2.25
C ALA A 12 4.44 18.97 -1.96
N GLN A 13 4.25 19.80 -2.99
CA GLN A 13 4.41 21.25 -2.82
C GLN A 13 3.22 22.00 -2.17
N TYR A 14 2.05 21.39 -1.98
CA TYR A 14 0.83 22.20 -1.80
C TYR A 14 -0.03 21.91 -0.56
N GLY A 15 0.54 21.31 0.49
CA GLY A 15 -0.15 21.13 1.78
C GLY A 15 -0.58 22.44 2.47
N ALA A 16 0.13 23.55 2.27
CA ALA A 16 -0.11 24.79 3.00
C ALA A 16 -1.03 25.82 2.29
N ALA A 17 -1.32 25.69 0.99
CA ALA A 17 -1.83 26.81 0.18
C ALA A 17 -3.36 26.89 -0.01
N TYR A 18 -4.15 25.88 0.37
CA TYR A 18 -5.58 25.82 -0.02
C TYR A 18 -6.60 25.60 1.09
N ALA A 19 -6.27 25.94 2.34
CA ALA A 19 -7.24 25.92 3.44
C ALA A 19 -8.20 27.14 3.43
N ARG A 20 -8.78 27.53 2.28
CA ARG A 20 -9.92 28.46 2.22
C ARG A 20 -10.81 28.15 1.02
N SER A 21 -11.82 27.30 1.23
CA SER A 21 -13.19 27.41 0.72
C SER A 21 -13.86 26.02 0.74
N ALA A 22 -14.41 25.62 1.88
CA ALA A 22 -15.36 24.50 1.94
C ALA A 22 -16.78 25.08 1.90
N VAL A 23 -17.44 24.99 0.74
CA VAL A 23 -18.87 25.23 0.60
C VAL A 23 -19.60 23.94 0.95
N THR A 24 -20.64 24.07 1.76
CA THR A 24 -21.55 23.02 2.22
C THR A 24 -22.22 22.28 1.06
N GLN A 25 -22.16 20.94 1.06
CA GLN A 25 -23.04 20.13 0.21
C GLN A 25 -23.67 18.95 0.94
N THR A 26 -24.92 18.73 0.57
CA THR A 26 -25.97 17.86 1.09
C THR A 26 -25.56 16.38 1.18
N SER A 27 -25.87 15.74 2.31
CA SER A 27 -25.50 14.34 2.57
C SER A 27 -26.31 13.33 1.76
N LEU A 28 -25.58 12.34 1.22
CA LEU A 28 -26.02 11.13 0.51
C LEU A 28 -27.11 10.31 1.25
N ALA A 29 -27.31 10.55 2.54
CA ALA A 29 -28.35 9.93 3.36
C ALA A 29 -29.78 10.15 2.83
N ASN A 30 -30.04 11.24 2.09
CA ASN A 30 -31.36 11.50 1.49
C ASN A 30 -31.60 10.76 0.16
N VAL A 31 -30.58 10.16 -0.45
CA VAL A 31 -30.68 9.45 -1.74
C VAL A 31 -30.83 7.94 -1.53
N LEU A 32 -30.33 7.41 -0.40
CA LEU A 32 -30.30 5.97 -0.11
C LEU A 32 -31.61 5.40 0.45
N ASN A 33 -32.56 6.24 0.88
CA ASN A 33 -33.89 5.79 1.36
C ASN A 33 -34.88 5.41 0.24
N ALA A 34 -34.45 5.37 -1.03
CA ALA A 34 -35.33 5.10 -2.17
C ALA A 34 -35.04 3.77 -2.90
N ALA A 35 -34.19 2.91 -2.36
CA ALA A 35 -33.84 1.63 -2.99
C ALA A 35 -33.72 0.49 -1.96
N GLU A 36 -34.85 0.17 -1.32
CA GLU A 36 -35.04 -1.13 -0.66
C GLU A 36 -36.14 -1.89 -1.42
N ASP A 37 -35.74 -2.87 -2.25
CA ASP A 37 -36.47 -4.13 -2.40
C ASP A 37 -35.68 -5.14 -3.27
N GLY A 38 -35.60 -6.40 -2.81
CA GLY A 38 -35.35 -7.55 -3.70
C GLY A 38 -34.23 -8.57 -3.38
N THR A 39 -34.42 -9.37 -2.32
CA THR A 39 -34.21 -10.84 -2.22
C THR A 39 -32.92 -11.58 -2.68
N SER A 40 -32.19 -12.09 -1.68
CA SER A 40 -31.79 -13.48 -1.34
C SER A 40 -31.49 -14.57 -2.41
N SER A 41 -30.34 -15.26 -2.26
CA SER A 41 -30.19 -16.74 -2.40
C SER A 41 -28.89 -17.30 -1.76
N ALA A 42 -29.02 -18.51 -1.18
CA ALA A 42 -28.15 -19.25 -0.25
C ALA A 42 -26.86 -19.85 -0.87
N ALA A 43 -25.69 -19.79 -0.20
CA ALA A 43 -25.06 -20.77 0.72
C ALA A 43 -24.35 -22.00 0.08
N ASN A 44 -23.00 -22.07 0.20
CA ASN A 44 -22.32 -23.21 0.85
C ASN A 44 -20.82 -22.99 1.16
N SER A 45 -20.39 -23.73 2.19
CA SER A 45 -19.23 -23.59 3.07
C SER A 45 -17.83 -23.80 2.47
N ALA A 46 -16.91 -22.91 2.83
CA ALA A 46 -15.52 -23.21 3.17
C ALA A 46 -15.04 -22.17 4.21
N THR A 47 -15.01 -22.57 5.49
CA THR A 47 -14.63 -21.71 6.62
C THR A 47 -13.12 -21.49 6.65
N ASN A 48 -12.60 -20.70 5.70
CA ASN A 48 -11.43 -19.88 5.96
C ASN A 48 -11.97 -18.58 6.58
N LEU A 49 -11.81 -18.41 7.89
CA LEU A 49 -11.98 -17.11 8.56
C LEU A 49 -10.80 -16.18 8.19
N THR A 50 -10.52 -16.06 6.90
CA THR A 50 -9.84 -14.88 6.38
C THR A 50 -10.93 -13.82 6.33
N LEU A 51 -10.71 -12.64 6.93
CA LEU A 51 -11.60 -11.48 6.73
C LEU A 51 -11.94 -11.42 5.24
N SER A 52 -13.22 -11.68 4.92
CA SER A 52 -13.66 -11.79 3.53
C SER A 52 -13.25 -10.50 2.82
N ALA A 53 -13.02 -10.57 1.51
CA ALA A 53 -12.76 -9.36 0.73
C ALA A 53 -13.87 -8.30 0.97
N ALA A 54 -15.10 -8.77 1.23
CA ALA A 54 -16.21 -7.94 1.67
C ALA A 54 -16.01 -7.31 3.06
N ALA A 55 -15.50 -8.04 4.07
CA ALA A 55 -15.23 -7.48 5.39
C ALA A 55 -14.05 -6.49 5.39
N ARG A 56 -13.00 -6.74 4.59
CA ARG A 56 -11.91 -5.76 4.37
C ARG A 56 -12.38 -4.54 3.59
N ALA A 57 -13.23 -4.74 2.58
CA ALA A 57 -13.90 -3.65 1.89
C ALA A 57 -14.86 -2.89 2.83
N GLN A 58 -15.52 -3.56 3.79
CA GLN A 58 -16.35 -2.92 4.81
C GLN A 58 -15.53 -2.14 5.83
N LEU A 59 -14.34 -2.58 6.21
CA LEU A 59 -13.44 -1.80 7.06
C LEU A 59 -12.87 -0.57 6.33
N ALA A 60 -12.50 -0.73 5.05
CA ALA A 60 -12.12 0.39 4.18
C ALA A 60 -13.30 1.34 3.89
N ASN A 61 -14.52 0.81 3.82
CA ASN A 61 -15.74 1.60 3.71
C ASN A 61 -16.10 2.28 5.03
N ALA A 62 -15.78 1.71 6.18
CA ALA A 62 -16.02 2.31 7.49
C ALA A 62 -15.15 3.57 7.70
N SER A 63 -13.92 3.60 7.18
CA SER A 63 -13.09 4.82 7.17
C SER A 63 -13.54 5.82 6.09
N ALA A 64 -14.10 5.36 4.98
CA ALA A 64 -14.72 6.22 3.96
C ALA A 64 -16.08 6.82 4.38
N ALA A 65 -16.81 6.14 5.28
CA ALA A 65 -18.11 6.57 5.80
C ALA A 65 -18.00 7.64 6.90
N LYS A 66 -16.82 7.79 7.53
CA LYS A 66 -16.58 8.87 8.49
C LYS A 66 -16.60 10.22 7.79
N ASP A 67 -17.32 11.18 8.36
CA ASP A 67 -17.22 12.57 7.96
C ASP A 67 -15.80 13.09 8.19
N PHE A 68 -15.40 14.10 7.42
CA PHE A 68 -14.02 14.59 7.47
C PHE A 68 -13.67 15.27 8.80
N THR A 69 -14.65 15.83 9.52
CA THR A 69 -14.43 16.44 10.84
C THR A 69 -14.04 15.40 11.88
N THR A 70 -14.67 14.23 11.82
CA THR A 70 -14.28 13.05 12.61
C THR A 70 -12.86 12.60 12.25
N VAL A 71 -12.53 12.51 10.95
CA VAL A 71 -11.16 12.16 10.52
C VAL A 71 -10.11 13.13 11.06
N ILE A 72 -10.38 14.44 11.00
CA ILE A 72 -9.48 15.48 11.55
C ILE A 72 -9.25 15.26 13.05
N SER A 73 -10.33 15.00 13.79
CA SER A 73 -10.27 14.80 15.25
C SER A 73 -9.53 13.50 15.62
N ASP A 74 -9.82 12.40 14.92
CA ASP A 74 -9.13 11.11 15.06
C ASP A 74 -7.63 11.25 14.73
N SER A 75 -7.29 12.00 13.68
CA SER A 75 -5.91 12.23 13.25
C SER A 75 -5.11 12.98 14.31
N ARG A 76 -5.71 14.00 14.94
CA ARG A 76 -5.08 14.72 16.06
C ARG A 76 -4.82 13.77 17.24
N ALA A 77 -5.83 12.99 17.63
CA ALA A 77 -5.70 12.04 18.73
C ALA A 77 -4.66 10.94 18.44
N ALA A 78 -4.57 10.47 17.19
CA ALA A 78 -3.55 9.51 16.77
C ALA A 78 -2.14 10.10 16.85
N LEU A 79 -1.97 11.35 16.42
CA LEU A 79 -0.68 12.06 16.48
C LEU A 79 -0.23 12.30 17.94
N ASP A 80 -1.15 12.64 18.83
CA ASP A 80 -0.87 12.79 20.27
C ASP A 80 -0.46 11.47 20.92
N LYS A 81 -1.04 10.35 20.49
CA LYS A 81 -0.61 9.00 20.89
C LYS A 81 0.79 8.67 20.39
N LEU A 82 1.14 9.05 19.17
CA LEU A 82 2.49 8.85 18.63
C LEU A 82 3.53 9.62 19.44
N TYR A 83 3.26 10.87 19.79
CA TYR A 83 4.12 11.66 20.68
C TYR A 83 4.27 11.02 22.05
N THR A 84 3.17 10.61 22.66
CA THR A 84 3.17 9.95 23.97
C THR A 84 3.99 8.66 23.95
N ALA A 85 3.80 7.83 22.91
CA ALA A 85 4.52 6.57 22.75
C ALA A 85 6.02 6.77 22.50
N ALA A 86 6.39 7.83 21.77
CA ALA A 86 7.79 8.19 21.52
C ALA A 86 8.45 8.94 22.69
N GLY A 87 7.66 9.43 23.67
CA GLY A 87 8.16 10.27 24.75
C GLY A 87 8.70 11.63 24.27
N VAL A 88 8.17 12.15 23.17
CA VAL A 88 8.60 13.40 22.53
C VAL A 88 7.44 14.38 22.42
N SER A 89 7.73 15.68 22.28
CA SER A 89 6.72 16.75 22.21
C SER A 89 6.68 17.49 20.86
N ALA A 90 7.58 17.16 19.94
CA ALA A 90 7.70 17.79 18.64
C ALA A 90 8.01 16.74 17.58
N PRO A 91 7.59 16.94 16.31
CA PRO A 91 7.73 15.95 15.23
C PRO A 91 9.16 15.83 14.71
N TYR A 92 10.04 16.77 15.07
CA TYR A 92 11.45 16.77 14.72
C TYR A 92 12.31 17.01 15.96
N ASP A 93 13.49 16.38 16.00
CA ASP A 93 14.51 16.64 17.00
C ASP A 93 15.31 17.92 16.65
N ALA A 94 16.23 18.30 17.54
CA ALA A 94 17.10 19.46 17.33
C ALA A 94 18.02 19.34 16.09
N SER A 95 18.20 18.12 15.56
CA SER A 95 18.98 17.84 14.34
C SER A 95 18.11 17.82 13.08
N GLY A 96 16.79 18.08 13.20
CA GLY A 96 15.84 18.04 12.10
C GLY A 96 15.43 16.63 11.66
N LYS A 97 15.67 15.59 12.48
CA LYS A 97 15.22 14.22 12.19
C LYS A 97 13.81 13.99 12.72
N PRO A 98 12.93 13.30 11.99
CA PRO A 98 11.63 12.91 12.49
C PRO A 98 11.74 12.10 13.79
N THR A 99 10.93 12.44 14.78
CA THR A 99 10.87 11.76 16.09
C THR A 99 9.69 10.80 16.20
N ILE A 100 8.73 10.93 15.29
CA ILE A 100 7.53 10.10 15.17
C ILE A 100 7.39 9.63 13.71
N ASP A 101 6.72 8.50 13.51
CA ASP A 101 6.45 7.94 12.18
C ASP A 101 4.94 7.95 11.88
N LEU A 102 4.57 8.61 10.78
CA LEU A 102 3.20 8.71 10.31
C LEU A 102 2.81 7.59 9.34
N SER A 103 3.73 6.68 8.99
CA SER A 103 3.50 5.59 8.02
C SER A 103 2.38 4.63 8.41
N SER A 104 2.06 4.55 9.71
CA SER A 104 0.97 3.75 10.26
C SER A 104 -0.42 4.41 10.14
N LEU A 105 -0.47 5.72 9.87
CA LEU A 105 -1.73 6.43 9.66
C LEU A 105 -2.25 6.19 8.24
N ASP A 106 -3.56 6.13 8.10
CA ASP A 106 -4.17 6.01 6.78
C ASP A 106 -3.95 7.29 5.96
N ARG A 107 -3.98 7.15 4.62
CA ARG A 107 -3.71 8.26 3.70
C ARG A 107 -4.63 9.46 3.93
N ARG A 108 -5.90 9.24 4.28
CA ARG A 108 -6.87 10.33 4.48
C ARG A 108 -6.54 11.11 5.76
N ALA A 109 -6.09 10.43 6.81
CA ALA A 109 -5.55 11.07 8.01
C ALA A 109 -4.27 11.87 7.72
N VAL A 110 -3.30 11.28 7.01
CA VAL A 110 -2.06 12.00 6.62
C VAL A 110 -2.38 13.20 5.73
N TYR A 111 -3.38 13.10 4.83
CA TYR A 111 -3.87 14.24 4.06
C TYR A 111 -4.47 15.33 4.95
N ALA A 112 -5.31 14.98 5.93
CA ALA A 112 -5.90 15.94 6.85
C ALA A 112 -4.82 16.74 7.62
N ILE A 113 -3.77 16.05 8.09
CA ILE A 113 -2.62 16.67 8.76
C ILE A 113 -1.88 17.61 7.79
N ALA A 114 -1.50 17.10 6.61
CA ALA A 114 -0.72 17.87 5.63
C ALA A 114 -1.45 19.12 5.13
N ALA A 115 -2.78 19.06 5.00
CA ALA A 115 -3.62 20.17 4.54
C ALA A 115 -4.00 21.16 5.66
N ASN A 116 -3.51 20.96 6.88
CA ASN A 116 -3.95 21.64 8.10
C ASN A 116 -5.49 21.70 8.22
N SER A 117 -6.15 20.59 7.91
CA SER A 117 -7.61 20.55 7.89
C SER A 117 -8.15 20.86 9.29
N GLY A 118 -9.05 21.85 9.38
CA GLY A 118 -9.61 22.31 10.66
C GLY A 118 -8.64 23.12 11.53
N GLY A 119 -7.46 23.49 11.04
CA GLY A 119 -6.51 24.37 11.76
C GLY A 119 -5.90 23.76 13.02
N LYS A 120 -5.84 22.42 13.11
CA LYS A 120 -5.41 21.67 14.31
C LYS A 120 -3.96 21.17 14.27
N PHE A 121 -3.23 21.44 13.19
CA PHE A 121 -1.90 20.87 12.96
C PHE A 121 -0.84 21.97 12.81
N THR A 122 0.28 21.80 13.50
CA THR A 122 1.42 22.71 13.41
C THR A 122 2.10 22.60 12.04
N GLU A 123 2.87 23.61 11.65
CA GLU A 123 3.60 23.60 10.36
C GLU A 123 4.61 22.43 10.27
N ALA A 124 5.23 22.08 11.39
CA ALA A 124 6.16 20.96 11.45
C ALA A 124 5.44 19.62 11.22
N GLU A 125 4.24 19.44 11.78
CA GLU A 125 3.41 18.25 11.54
C GLU A 125 2.92 18.18 10.09
N GLN A 126 2.51 19.32 9.52
CA GLN A 126 2.15 19.43 8.11
C GLN A 126 3.31 19.01 7.20
N THR A 127 4.52 19.48 7.51
CA THR A 127 5.74 19.15 6.77
C THR A 127 6.05 17.67 6.83
N LEU A 128 6.00 17.07 8.03
CA LEU A 128 6.21 15.63 8.19
C LEU A 128 5.17 14.82 7.40
N ALA A 129 3.90 15.21 7.47
CA ALA A 129 2.83 14.56 6.72
C ALA A 129 3.00 14.70 5.20
N ALA A 130 3.44 15.87 4.71
CA ALA A 130 3.75 16.06 3.28
C ALA A 130 4.87 15.13 2.82
N VAL A 131 5.95 15.00 3.61
CA VAL A 131 7.04 14.06 3.34
C VAL A 131 6.55 12.61 3.35
N THR A 132 5.73 12.23 4.34
CA THR A 132 5.14 10.88 4.42
C THR A 132 4.28 10.56 3.18
N ARG A 133 3.52 11.53 2.67
CA ARG A 133 2.72 11.34 1.44
C ARG A 133 3.62 11.05 0.23
N VAL A 134 4.67 11.84 0.04
CA VAL A 134 5.65 11.62 -1.04
C VAL A 134 6.28 10.23 -0.91
N ALA A 135 6.70 9.84 0.30
CA ALA A 135 7.24 8.52 0.56
C ALA A 135 6.22 7.42 0.19
N GLY A 136 4.93 7.61 0.51
CA GLY A 136 3.86 6.69 0.13
C GLY A 136 3.65 6.58 -1.38
N PHE A 137 3.67 7.69 -2.12
CA PHE A 137 3.61 7.70 -3.58
C PHE A 137 4.81 6.96 -4.17
N ASN A 138 6.01 7.30 -3.74
CA ASN A 138 7.25 6.69 -4.22
C ASN A 138 7.29 5.18 -3.94
N ALA A 139 6.84 4.77 -2.75
CA ALA A 139 6.74 3.36 -2.37
C ALA A 139 5.74 2.60 -3.26
N ALA A 140 4.62 3.22 -3.64
CA ALA A 140 3.65 2.61 -4.55
C ALA A 140 4.18 2.44 -5.98
N LEU A 141 5.03 3.37 -6.46
CA LEU A 141 5.61 3.32 -7.80
C LEU A 141 6.85 2.42 -7.89
N SER A 142 7.59 2.24 -6.80
CA SER A 142 8.88 1.52 -6.80
C SER A 142 8.81 0.12 -7.41
N PRO A 143 7.83 -0.75 -7.05
CA PRO A 143 7.72 -2.08 -7.66
C PRO A 143 7.49 -2.03 -9.17
N ALA A 144 6.58 -1.17 -9.63
CA ALA A 144 6.29 -1.02 -11.05
C ALA A 144 7.51 -0.48 -11.82
N THR A 145 8.31 0.38 -11.18
CA THR A 145 9.54 0.92 -11.76
C THR A 145 10.60 -0.15 -11.95
N GLN A 146 10.78 -1.02 -10.95
CA GLN A 146 11.68 -2.16 -11.04
C GLN A 146 11.21 -3.13 -12.13
N THR A 147 9.90 -3.39 -12.24
CA THR A 147 9.33 -4.20 -13.33
C THR A 147 9.58 -3.55 -14.70
N ALA A 148 9.35 -2.25 -14.85
CA ALA A 148 9.58 -1.52 -16.08
C ALA A 148 11.06 -1.59 -16.53
N GLN A 149 12.02 -1.61 -15.61
CA GLN A 149 13.44 -1.83 -15.95
C GLN A 149 13.72 -3.22 -16.54
N LEU A 150 12.98 -4.23 -16.11
CA LEU A 150 13.14 -5.61 -16.59
C LEU A 150 12.43 -5.84 -17.93
N THR A 151 11.22 -5.31 -18.06
CA THR A 151 10.36 -5.51 -19.22
C THR A 151 10.61 -4.49 -20.33
N GLY A 152 11.07 -3.29 -19.96
CA GLY A 152 11.07 -2.11 -20.82
C GLY A 152 9.70 -1.42 -20.89
N ASP A 153 8.70 -1.79 -20.08
CA ASP A 153 7.34 -1.26 -20.19
C ASP A 153 7.00 -0.26 -19.08
N TYR A 154 7.04 1.03 -19.42
CA TYR A 154 6.72 2.13 -18.50
C TYR A 154 5.22 2.35 -18.28
N SER A 155 4.34 1.70 -19.06
CA SER A 155 2.88 1.81 -18.84
C SER A 155 2.49 1.33 -17.44
N THR A 156 3.24 0.36 -16.90
CA THR A 156 3.09 -0.16 -15.54
C THR A 156 3.27 0.89 -14.45
N VAL A 157 4.24 1.81 -14.63
CA VAL A 157 4.53 2.87 -13.66
C VAL A 157 3.41 3.91 -13.65
N TYR A 158 2.92 4.29 -14.84
CA TYR A 158 1.77 5.19 -14.96
C TYR A 158 0.48 4.56 -14.45
N LYS A 159 0.31 3.24 -14.64
CA LYS A 159 -0.82 2.51 -14.06
C LYS A 159 -0.76 2.50 -12.54
N ALA A 160 0.41 2.20 -11.95
CA ALA A 160 0.60 2.25 -10.49
C ALA A 160 0.32 3.65 -9.93
N ALA A 161 0.75 4.70 -10.63
CA ALA A 161 0.45 6.08 -10.25
C ALA A 161 -1.05 6.40 -10.36
N ALA A 162 -1.74 5.94 -11.41
CA ALA A 162 -3.18 6.11 -11.54
C ALA A 162 -3.93 5.40 -10.41
N ASP A 163 -3.60 4.14 -10.16
CA ASP A 163 -4.21 3.33 -9.09
C ASP A 163 -3.96 3.96 -7.72
N TYR A 164 -2.75 4.48 -7.47
CA TYR A 164 -2.46 5.25 -6.26
C TYR A 164 -3.31 6.52 -6.19
N LEU A 165 -3.33 7.38 -7.21
CA LEU A 165 -4.10 8.62 -7.19
C LEU A 165 -5.62 8.36 -7.05
N ASP A 166 -6.14 7.29 -7.66
CA ASP A 166 -7.55 6.91 -7.58
C ASP A 166 -7.92 6.39 -6.18
N GLY A 167 -6.96 5.91 -5.39
CA GLY A 167 -7.11 5.59 -3.97
C GLY A 167 -7.18 6.82 -3.04
N ALA A 168 -7.11 8.04 -3.57
CA ALA A 168 -7.24 9.27 -2.78
C ALA A 168 -8.63 9.43 -2.16
N SER A 169 -8.68 10.16 -1.05
CA SER A 169 -9.93 10.56 -0.39
C SER A 169 -10.74 11.55 -1.22
N ASN A 170 -12.03 11.70 -0.92
CA ASN A 170 -12.89 12.68 -1.61
C ASN A 170 -12.37 14.11 -1.44
N GLU A 171 -11.84 14.43 -0.26
CA GLU A 171 -11.28 15.75 0.05
C GLU A 171 -10.02 16.03 -0.76
N GLU A 172 -9.16 15.03 -0.93
CA GLU A 172 -7.95 15.13 -1.77
C GLU A 172 -8.33 15.25 -3.26
N LYS A 173 -9.31 14.45 -3.73
CA LYS A 173 -9.81 14.46 -5.11
C LYS A 173 -10.48 15.79 -5.51
N ALA A 174 -11.03 16.52 -4.54
CA ALA A 174 -11.64 17.82 -4.80
C ALA A 174 -10.63 18.89 -5.21
N THR A 175 -9.35 18.72 -4.86
CA THR A 175 -8.29 19.72 -5.09
C THR A 175 -7.91 19.87 -6.55
N ALA A 176 -7.49 21.09 -6.93
CA ALA A 176 -6.98 21.36 -8.29
C ALA A 176 -5.70 20.58 -8.59
N THR A 177 -4.82 20.42 -7.58
CA THR A 177 -3.57 19.67 -7.69
C THR A 177 -3.82 18.22 -8.06
N TRP A 178 -4.68 17.52 -7.31
CA TRP A 178 -5.02 16.12 -7.61
C TRP A 178 -5.59 15.98 -9.03
N LYS A 179 -6.50 16.88 -9.43
CA LYS A 179 -7.09 16.87 -10.78
C LYS A 179 -6.03 17.05 -11.87
N ALA A 180 -5.08 17.98 -11.68
CA ALA A 180 -4.00 18.22 -12.62
C ALA A 180 -3.06 17.01 -12.74
N GLU A 181 -2.65 16.43 -11.62
CA GLU A 181 -1.79 15.24 -11.58
C GLU A 181 -2.47 14.02 -12.19
N ARG A 182 -3.75 13.79 -11.87
CA ARG A 182 -4.52 12.67 -12.43
C ARG A 182 -4.70 12.80 -13.94
N ALA A 183 -4.89 14.01 -14.44
CA ALA A 183 -4.95 14.29 -15.87
C ALA A 183 -3.59 14.10 -16.56
N ALA A 184 -2.48 14.49 -15.91
CA ALA A 184 -1.13 14.24 -16.40
C ALA A 184 -0.85 12.73 -16.50
N VAL A 185 -1.17 11.97 -15.45
CA VAL A 185 -1.04 10.50 -15.44
C VAL A 185 -1.90 9.86 -16.53
N ALA A 186 -3.11 10.36 -16.78
CA ALA A 186 -3.95 9.87 -17.88
C ALA A 186 -3.31 10.11 -19.25
N LYS A 187 -2.71 11.28 -19.49
CA LYS A 187 -1.93 11.56 -20.71
C LYS A 187 -0.72 10.63 -20.84
N GLY A 188 -0.03 10.38 -19.74
CA GLY A 188 1.10 9.46 -19.69
C GLY A 188 0.70 8.03 -20.03
N LEU A 189 -0.43 7.55 -19.50
CA LEU A 189 -1.02 6.26 -19.88
C LEU A 189 -1.27 6.18 -21.39
N THR A 190 -1.93 7.19 -21.97
CA THR A 190 -2.16 7.25 -23.43
C THR A 190 -0.85 7.25 -24.21
N ALA A 191 0.16 8.01 -23.79
CA ALA A 191 1.47 8.03 -24.44
C ALA A 191 2.15 6.65 -24.40
N THR A 192 2.11 5.96 -23.25
CA THR A 192 2.67 4.61 -23.11
C THR A 192 1.90 3.52 -23.86
N GLN A 193 0.65 3.77 -24.27
CA GLN A 193 -0.06 2.86 -25.17
C GLN A 193 0.50 2.94 -26.60
N SER A 194 0.99 4.10 -27.03
CA SER A 194 1.63 4.27 -28.34
C SER A 194 3.07 3.78 -28.34
N ASP A 195 3.82 4.04 -27.27
CA ASP A 195 5.19 3.58 -27.11
C ASP A 195 5.47 3.22 -25.64
N PRO A 196 5.30 1.94 -25.24
CA PRO A 196 5.52 1.51 -23.86
C PRO A 196 7.00 1.57 -23.45
N THR A 197 7.93 1.64 -24.41
CA THR A 197 9.37 1.60 -24.17
C THR A 197 9.98 2.94 -23.81
N LYS A 198 9.21 4.00 -23.93
CA LYS A 198 9.65 5.37 -23.73
C LYS A 198 8.92 6.02 -22.57
N VAL A 199 9.68 6.62 -21.66
CA VAL A 199 9.12 7.49 -20.63
C VAL A 199 8.49 8.71 -21.32
N PRO A 200 7.18 8.97 -21.16
CA PRO A 200 6.54 10.17 -21.67
C PRO A 200 7.25 11.43 -21.16
N SER A 201 7.29 12.46 -22.02
CA SER A 201 7.92 13.75 -21.71
C SER A 201 7.03 14.90 -22.20
N GLY A 202 7.25 16.10 -21.68
CA GLY A 202 6.47 17.29 -22.05
C GLY A 202 5.06 17.35 -21.44
N ILE A 203 4.73 16.45 -20.51
CA ILE A 203 3.45 16.48 -19.78
C ILE A 203 3.61 17.38 -18.56
N SER A 204 2.87 18.49 -18.52
CA SER A 204 2.85 19.38 -17.37
C SER A 204 2.27 18.69 -16.13
N ASN A 205 2.89 18.94 -14.96
CA ASN A 205 2.49 18.38 -13.66
C ASN A 205 2.49 16.85 -13.62
N ASP A 206 3.42 16.21 -14.35
CA ASP A 206 3.55 14.77 -14.35
C ASP A 206 4.31 14.28 -13.10
N PRO A 207 3.62 13.63 -12.14
CA PRO A 207 4.26 13.15 -10.93
C PRO A 207 5.11 11.89 -11.19
N VAL A 208 4.85 11.16 -12.28
CA VAL A 208 5.59 9.95 -12.67
C VAL A 208 6.91 10.33 -13.30
N ALA A 209 6.92 11.28 -14.23
CA ALA A 209 8.14 11.80 -14.82
C ALA A 209 9.06 12.41 -13.74
N SER A 210 8.48 13.18 -12.81
CA SER A 210 9.21 13.75 -11.67
C SER A 210 9.83 12.67 -10.79
N TYR A 211 9.07 11.61 -10.48
CA TYR A 211 9.55 10.47 -9.71
C TYR A 211 10.66 9.69 -10.44
N LEU A 212 10.49 9.37 -11.73
CA LEU A 212 11.46 8.59 -12.51
C LEU A 212 12.77 9.36 -12.75
N ALA A 213 12.73 10.68 -12.82
CA ALA A 213 13.93 11.52 -12.88
C ALA A 213 14.78 11.39 -11.61
N GLN A 214 14.14 11.23 -10.44
CA GLN A 214 14.82 11.10 -9.16
C GLN A 214 15.18 9.65 -8.82
N TYR A 215 14.35 8.69 -9.25
CA TYR A 215 14.45 7.28 -8.91
C TYR A 215 14.31 6.39 -10.16
N PRO A 216 15.27 6.44 -11.10
CA PRO A 216 15.16 5.73 -12.38
C PRO A 216 15.06 4.20 -12.24
N SER A 217 15.57 3.64 -11.14
CA SER A 217 15.52 2.20 -10.83
C SER A 217 14.54 1.84 -9.72
N GLY A 218 13.68 2.77 -9.30
CA GLY A 218 12.81 2.63 -8.14
C GLY A 218 13.37 3.33 -6.90
N SER A 219 12.50 3.87 -6.06
CA SER A 219 12.91 4.52 -4.81
C SER A 219 13.43 3.47 -3.82
N PRO A 220 14.53 3.76 -3.10
CA PRO A 220 14.98 2.91 -2.01
C PRO A 220 13.91 2.89 -0.92
N THR A 221 13.59 1.71 -0.42
CA THR A 221 12.76 1.54 0.78
C THR A 221 13.68 1.57 2.01
N THR A 222 13.50 2.55 2.89
CA THR A 222 14.09 2.50 4.24
C THR A 222 13.44 1.37 5.01
N THR A 223 14.04 0.20 4.90
CA THR A 223 13.48 -1.04 5.42
C THR A 223 14.14 -1.31 6.77
N GLN A 224 13.34 -1.51 7.83
CA GLN A 224 13.89 -1.93 9.13
C GLN A 224 14.78 -3.17 8.97
N SER A 225 15.82 -3.33 9.78
CA SER A 225 16.62 -4.55 9.74
C SER A 225 15.72 -5.78 9.96
N PHE A 226 16.03 -6.90 9.31
CA PHE A 226 15.21 -8.10 9.44
C PHE A 226 15.15 -8.61 10.89
N SER A 227 16.23 -8.45 11.65
CA SER A 227 16.27 -8.76 13.08
C SER A 227 15.36 -7.84 13.91
N SER A 228 15.28 -6.55 13.56
CA SER A 228 14.32 -5.63 14.19
C SER A 228 12.88 -6.08 13.92
N VAL A 229 12.56 -6.50 12.69
CA VAL A 229 11.25 -7.05 12.35
C VAL A 229 10.95 -8.33 13.15
N ALA A 230 11.91 -9.24 13.25
CA ALA A 230 11.76 -10.47 14.03
C ALA A 230 11.45 -10.17 15.50
N LYS A 231 12.18 -9.24 16.13
CA LYS A 231 11.95 -8.84 17.54
C LYS A 231 10.59 -8.19 17.75
N SER A 232 10.19 -7.26 16.88
CA SER A 232 8.87 -6.63 16.95
C SER A 232 7.75 -7.65 16.76
N THR A 233 7.95 -8.62 15.86
CA THR A 233 6.98 -9.69 15.59
C THR A 233 6.86 -10.65 16.77
N ARG A 234 7.99 -11.02 17.40
CA ARG A 234 8.01 -11.80 18.64
C ARG A 234 7.21 -11.11 19.74
N ALA A 235 7.44 -9.81 19.95
CA ALA A 235 6.70 -9.04 20.95
C ALA A 235 5.19 -9.03 20.67
N ALA A 236 4.77 -8.93 19.40
CA ALA A 236 3.37 -9.00 19.02
C ALA A 236 2.74 -10.37 19.31
N LEU A 237 3.44 -11.47 19.01
CA LEU A 237 2.97 -12.82 19.35
C LEU A 237 2.94 -13.06 20.86
N ASP A 238 3.90 -12.52 21.61
CA ASP A 238 3.93 -12.63 23.08
C ASP A 238 2.75 -11.88 23.71
N GLU A 239 2.33 -10.75 23.13
CA GLU A 239 1.16 -10.03 23.59
C GLU A 239 -0.14 -10.81 23.31
N GLN A 240 -0.24 -11.47 22.16
CA GLN A 240 -1.34 -12.41 21.91
C GLN A 240 -1.33 -13.57 22.90
N ALA A 241 -0.16 -14.09 23.26
CA ALA A 241 -0.03 -15.17 24.23
C ALA A 241 -0.45 -14.75 25.64
N LYS A 242 -0.04 -13.54 26.08
CA LYS A 242 -0.52 -12.96 27.35
C LYS A 242 -2.03 -12.76 27.36
N SER A 243 -2.59 -12.25 26.26
CA SER A 243 -4.03 -12.05 26.13
C SER A 243 -4.80 -13.37 26.19
N ALA A 244 -4.30 -14.42 25.52
CA ALA A 244 -4.87 -15.76 25.59
C ALA A 244 -4.79 -16.31 27.02
N ALA A 245 -3.64 -16.17 27.69
CA ALA A 245 -3.44 -16.63 29.05
C ALA A 245 -4.36 -15.91 30.05
N ALA A 246 -4.55 -14.60 29.90
CA ALA A 246 -5.50 -13.81 30.69
C ALA A 246 -6.96 -14.29 30.50
N ALA A 247 -7.27 -14.83 29.32
CA ALA A 247 -8.55 -15.48 29.02
C ALA A 247 -8.59 -16.97 29.43
N GLY A 248 -7.59 -17.49 30.13
CA GLY A 248 -7.48 -18.89 30.56
C GLY A 248 -7.22 -19.87 29.41
N LYS A 249 -6.66 -19.40 28.30
CA LYS A 249 -6.41 -20.19 27.09
C LYS A 249 -4.91 -20.23 26.75
N GLU A 250 -4.47 -21.33 26.15
CA GLU A 250 -3.18 -21.41 25.48
C GLU A 250 -3.29 -20.81 24.08
N LEU A 251 -2.29 -20.03 23.64
CA LEU A 251 -2.18 -19.59 22.25
C LEU A 251 -1.72 -20.78 21.38
N VAL A 252 -2.49 -21.11 20.34
CA VAL A 252 -2.22 -22.26 19.47
C VAL A 252 -2.06 -21.82 18.01
N TYR A 253 -1.24 -22.56 17.27
CA TYR A 253 -0.89 -22.26 15.87
C TYR A 253 -1.37 -23.34 14.88
N ASP A 254 -1.79 -24.49 15.41
CA ASP A 254 -2.33 -25.61 14.67
C ASP A 254 -3.87 -25.53 14.57
N PRO A 255 -4.45 -25.41 13.36
CA PRO A 255 -5.90 -25.38 13.15
C PRO A 255 -6.61 -26.68 13.55
N GLY A 256 -5.88 -27.79 13.70
CA GLY A 256 -6.43 -29.05 14.19
C GLY A 256 -6.71 -29.06 15.70
N ARG A 257 -6.19 -28.08 16.45
CA ARG A 257 -6.38 -28.01 17.92
C ARG A 257 -7.82 -27.62 18.26
N LYS A 258 -8.46 -28.45 19.09
CA LYS A 258 -9.84 -28.24 19.57
C LYS A 258 -9.93 -27.31 20.79
N VAL A 259 -8.79 -27.05 21.44
CA VAL A 259 -8.69 -26.22 22.67
C VAL A 259 -7.55 -25.21 22.51
N GLY A 260 -7.76 -24.02 23.04
CA GLY A 260 -6.85 -22.88 22.93
C GLY A 260 -7.45 -21.71 22.15
N GLN A 261 -6.68 -20.64 22.02
CA GLN A 261 -6.97 -19.48 21.18
C GLN A 261 -6.05 -19.52 19.95
N MET A 262 -6.62 -19.49 18.75
CA MET A 262 -5.81 -19.44 17.53
C MET A 262 -5.01 -18.15 17.47
N ALA A 263 -3.72 -18.24 17.14
CA ALA A 263 -2.90 -17.08 16.86
C ALA A 263 -3.42 -16.35 15.62
N ASP A 264 -3.53 -15.02 15.74
CA ASP A 264 -3.88 -14.17 14.61
C ASP A 264 -2.61 -13.73 13.88
N LEU A 265 -2.34 -14.41 12.77
CA LEU A 265 -1.26 -14.06 11.85
C LEU A 265 -1.73 -13.14 10.71
N SER A 266 -3.04 -12.87 10.62
CA SER A 266 -3.62 -12.09 9.52
C SER A 266 -3.23 -10.61 9.61
N GLY A 267 -3.00 -10.10 10.82
CA GLY A 267 -2.50 -8.75 11.07
C GLY A 267 -1.00 -8.56 10.83
N LEU A 268 -0.23 -9.63 10.63
CA LEU A 268 1.20 -9.54 10.34
C LEU A 268 1.41 -9.29 8.85
N ASP A 269 2.35 -8.40 8.51
CA ASP A 269 2.75 -8.21 7.11
C ASP A 269 3.57 -9.42 6.59
N ASN A 270 3.74 -9.49 5.28
CA ASN A 270 4.45 -10.61 4.64
C ASN A 270 5.92 -10.70 5.09
N ARG A 271 6.56 -9.60 5.46
CA ARG A 271 7.95 -9.58 5.90
C ARG A 271 8.09 -10.06 7.34
N ALA A 272 7.14 -9.74 8.22
CA ALA A 272 7.00 -10.30 9.56
C ALA A 272 6.72 -11.81 9.50
N LEU A 273 5.81 -12.25 8.63
CA LEU A 273 5.60 -13.69 8.39
C LEU A 273 6.86 -14.38 7.86
N SER A 274 7.64 -13.70 7.01
CA SER A 274 8.92 -14.21 6.53
C SER A 274 9.95 -14.30 7.66
N ALA A 275 9.97 -13.34 8.60
CA ALA A 275 10.83 -13.38 9.79
C ALA A 275 10.51 -14.59 10.68
N ILE A 276 9.22 -14.86 10.92
CA ILE A 276 8.80 -16.07 11.66
C ILE A 276 9.16 -17.34 10.88
N SER A 277 8.84 -17.37 9.59
CA SER A 277 9.01 -18.58 8.76
C SER A 277 10.46 -18.96 8.54
N LEU A 278 11.36 -17.98 8.33
CA LEU A 278 12.78 -18.23 8.13
C LEU A 278 13.52 -18.42 9.46
N ASN A 279 13.00 -17.83 10.54
CA ASN A 279 13.48 -17.96 11.90
C ASN A 279 15.02 -17.82 12.04
N GLN A 280 15.61 -16.87 11.33
CA GLN A 280 17.08 -16.69 11.28
C GLN A 280 17.67 -16.38 12.66
N ASP A 281 16.91 -15.65 13.49
CA ASP A 281 17.31 -15.24 14.84
C ASP A 281 16.92 -16.28 15.92
N GLN A 282 16.31 -17.41 15.55
CA GLN A 282 15.86 -18.47 16.46
C GLN A 282 14.90 -17.97 17.58
N LEU A 283 14.11 -16.93 17.29
CA LEU A 283 13.13 -16.35 18.22
C LEU A 283 11.77 -17.05 18.20
N PHE A 284 11.54 -17.92 17.23
CA PHE A 284 10.24 -18.55 17.00
C PHE A 284 10.33 -20.08 17.15
N SER A 285 9.24 -20.69 17.60
CA SER A 285 9.10 -22.13 17.66
C SER A 285 8.90 -22.73 16.26
N LYS A 286 8.96 -24.06 16.15
CA LYS A 286 8.70 -24.76 14.89
C LYS A 286 7.24 -24.62 14.46
N GLU A 287 6.32 -24.63 15.41
CA GLU A 287 4.88 -24.48 15.20
C GLU A 287 4.56 -23.07 14.68
N GLU A 288 5.19 -22.05 15.27
CA GLU A 288 5.10 -20.65 14.81
C GLU A 288 5.64 -20.51 13.39
N SER A 289 6.83 -21.05 13.13
CA SER A 289 7.47 -21.06 11.81
C SER A 289 6.57 -21.71 10.75
N PHE A 290 5.98 -22.86 11.08
CA PHE A 290 5.09 -23.60 10.17
C PHE A 290 3.79 -22.85 9.90
N ALA A 291 3.16 -22.27 10.92
CA ALA A 291 1.93 -21.51 10.76
C ALA A 291 2.16 -20.23 9.93
N ALA A 292 3.26 -19.52 10.17
CA ALA A 292 3.63 -18.36 9.36
C ALA A 292 3.94 -18.72 7.91
N LYS A 293 4.65 -19.83 7.66
CA LYS A 293 4.89 -20.35 6.31
C LYS A 293 3.57 -20.66 5.59
N ARG A 294 2.62 -21.31 6.27
CA ARG A 294 1.30 -21.64 5.71
C ARG A 294 0.49 -20.39 5.34
N GLU A 295 0.48 -19.39 6.21
CA GLU A 295 -0.18 -18.10 5.95
C GLU A 295 0.48 -17.40 4.75
N LEU A 296 1.81 -17.32 4.73
CA LEU A 296 2.57 -16.70 3.64
C LEU A 296 2.34 -17.42 2.30
N ASP A 297 2.31 -18.76 2.29
CA ASP A 297 1.98 -19.55 1.09
C ASP A 297 0.53 -19.34 0.63
N GLY A 298 -0.40 -19.17 1.58
CA GLY A 298 -1.78 -18.79 1.31
C GLY A 298 -1.86 -17.46 0.56
N ARG A 299 -1.16 -16.44 1.07
CA ARG A 299 -1.09 -15.11 0.45
C ARG A 299 -0.40 -15.13 -0.90
N ASN A 300 0.66 -15.92 -1.03
CA ASN A 300 1.39 -16.10 -2.28
C ASN A 300 0.52 -16.76 -3.37
N ARG A 301 -0.27 -17.79 -3.03
CA ARG A 301 -1.23 -18.37 -3.98
C ARG A 301 -2.33 -17.37 -4.37
N ALA A 302 -2.78 -16.56 -3.41
CA ALA A 302 -3.79 -15.54 -3.66
C ALA A 302 -3.27 -14.43 -4.60
N SER A 303 -2.01 -14.01 -4.47
CA SER A 303 -1.40 -13.01 -5.37
C SER A 303 -1.26 -13.55 -6.79
N ILE A 304 -0.79 -14.80 -6.97
CA ILE A 304 -0.70 -15.47 -8.27
C ILE A 304 -2.10 -15.59 -8.92
N LEU A 305 -3.11 -16.00 -8.14
CA LEU A 305 -4.49 -16.09 -8.64
C LEU A 305 -5.04 -14.71 -9.03
N THR A 306 -4.68 -13.66 -8.29
CA THR A 306 -5.06 -12.28 -8.62
C THR A 306 -4.46 -11.85 -9.94
N ALA A 307 -3.16 -12.10 -10.16
CA ALA A 307 -2.50 -11.82 -11.44
C ALA A 307 -3.16 -12.59 -12.60
N LEU A 308 -3.53 -13.86 -12.38
CA LEU A 308 -4.21 -14.67 -13.39
C LEU A 308 -5.61 -14.10 -13.73
N LYS A 309 -6.41 -13.77 -12.71
CA LYS A 309 -7.74 -13.18 -12.89
C LYS A 309 -7.68 -11.83 -13.59
N GLN A 310 -6.68 -11.01 -13.27
CA GLN A 310 -6.45 -9.74 -13.95
C GLN A 310 -6.22 -9.94 -15.45
N SER A 311 -5.35 -10.88 -15.82
CA SER A 311 -5.09 -11.23 -17.22
C SER A 311 -6.32 -11.76 -17.95
N GLN A 312 -7.15 -12.56 -17.29
CA GLN A 312 -8.42 -13.03 -17.85
C GLN A 312 -9.41 -11.89 -18.06
N SER A 313 -9.47 -10.95 -17.11
CA SER A 313 -10.42 -9.83 -17.16
C SER A 313 -10.05 -8.77 -18.20
N SER A 314 -8.75 -8.54 -18.42
CA SER A 314 -8.27 -7.62 -19.46
C SER A 314 -8.28 -8.21 -20.86
N GLY A 315 -8.35 -9.55 -20.97
CA GLY A 315 -8.17 -10.27 -22.24
C GLY A 315 -6.74 -10.23 -22.77
N ASN A 316 -5.78 -9.68 -22.00
CA ASN A 316 -4.38 -9.63 -22.37
C ASN A 316 -3.58 -10.72 -21.63
N PRO A 317 -3.09 -11.76 -22.34
CA PRO A 317 -2.31 -12.83 -21.71
C PRO A 317 -0.98 -12.36 -21.12
N ALA A 318 -0.41 -11.23 -21.58
CA ALA A 318 0.83 -10.69 -21.03
C ALA A 318 0.67 -10.17 -19.59
N ASP A 319 -0.55 -9.82 -19.18
CA ASP A 319 -0.84 -9.26 -17.86
C ASP A 319 -0.61 -10.26 -16.73
N PHE A 320 -0.64 -11.57 -17.02
CA PHE A 320 -0.33 -12.59 -16.01
C PHE A 320 1.14 -12.50 -15.60
N SER A 321 2.04 -12.56 -16.58
CA SER A 321 3.49 -12.44 -16.37
C SER A 321 3.85 -11.08 -15.77
N LEU A 322 3.16 -10.02 -16.20
CA LEU A 322 3.30 -8.69 -15.62
C LEU A 322 2.90 -8.63 -14.14
N GLY A 323 1.76 -9.23 -13.79
CA GLY A 323 1.30 -9.32 -12.40
C GLY A 323 2.24 -10.11 -11.50
N LEU A 324 2.83 -11.19 -12.03
CA LEU A 324 3.90 -11.92 -11.33
C LEU A 324 5.13 -11.03 -11.12
N LEU A 325 5.61 -10.33 -12.14
CA LEU A 325 6.77 -9.43 -12.01
C LEU A 325 6.52 -8.31 -11.01
N ASN A 326 5.33 -7.71 -11.01
CA ASN A 326 4.96 -6.69 -10.03
C ASN A 326 4.95 -7.24 -8.60
N THR A 327 4.44 -8.47 -8.41
CA THR A 327 4.49 -9.15 -7.11
C THR A 327 5.95 -9.38 -6.69
N TYR A 328 6.80 -9.87 -7.60
CA TYR A 328 8.22 -10.10 -7.32
C TYR A 328 8.92 -8.82 -6.89
N SER A 329 8.71 -7.73 -7.64
CA SER A 329 9.33 -6.42 -7.41
C SER A 329 8.86 -5.76 -6.12
N ALA A 330 7.65 -6.07 -5.64
CA ALA A 330 7.11 -5.56 -4.38
C ALA A 330 7.66 -6.30 -3.15
N MET A 331 8.18 -7.52 -3.32
CA MET A 331 8.73 -8.31 -2.22
C MET A 331 10.14 -7.87 -1.83
N SER A 332 10.40 -7.84 -0.54
CA SER A 332 11.74 -7.81 0.05
C SER A 332 12.53 -9.08 -0.28
N ALA A 333 13.84 -9.04 -0.06
CA ALA A 333 14.71 -10.19 -0.30
C ALA A 333 14.31 -11.38 0.58
N GLU A 334 13.95 -11.12 1.83
CA GLU A 334 13.57 -12.13 2.81
C GLU A 334 12.23 -12.78 2.47
N GLU A 335 11.26 -11.99 1.99
CA GLU A 335 9.99 -12.52 1.48
C GLU A 335 10.21 -13.44 0.29
N ARG A 336 11.05 -13.04 -0.67
CA ARG A 336 11.38 -13.88 -1.83
C ARG A 336 12.05 -15.19 -1.41
N THR A 337 12.94 -15.15 -0.42
CA THR A 337 13.55 -16.36 0.14
C THR A 337 12.49 -17.25 0.81
N ALA A 338 11.60 -16.69 1.63
CA ALA A 338 10.59 -17.44 2.35
C ALA A 338 9.54 -18.10 1.44
N THR A 339 9.21 -17.46 0.30
CA THR A 339 8.25 -17.99 -0.69
C THR A 339 8.90 -18.73 -1.85
N ASN A 340 10.23 -18.83 -1.89
CA ASN A 340 11.01 -19.43 -2.99
C ASN A 340 10.80 -18.72 -4.35
N TRP A 341 10.64 -17.39 -4.35
CA TRP A 341 10.61 -16.57 -5.56
C TRP A 341 12.03 -16.28 -6.04
N THR A 342 12.56 -17.16 -6.88
CA THR A 342 13.95 -17.08 -7.36
C THR A 342 14.14 -16.05 -8.47
N THR A 343 15.40 -15.65 -8.71
CA THR A 343 15.75 -14.83 -9.88
C THR A 343 15.42 -15.55 -11.18
N THR A 344 15.63 -16.87 -11.26
CA THR A 344 15.22 -17.69 -12.41
C THR A 344 13.71 -17.61 -12.67
N PHE A 345 12.87 -17.65 -11.62
CA PHE A 345 11.43 -17.48 -11.76
C PHE A 345 11.08 -16.11 -12.36
N ARG A 346 11.70 -15.04 -11.83
CA ARG A 346 11.55 -13.68 -12.39
C ARG A 346 11.97 -13.63 -13.86
N ASP A 347 13.13 -14.17 -14.20
CA ASP A 347 13.69 -14.08 -15.56
C ASP A 347 12.80 -14.84 -16.57
N ASN A 348 12.26 -15.99 -16.17
CA ASN A 348 11.28 -16.72 -16.97
C ASN A 348 9.98 -15.92 -17.16
N ALA A 349 9.50 -15.22 -16.12
CA ALA A 349 8.34 -14.34 -16.24
C ALA A 349 8.62 -13.14 -17.18
N VAL A 350 9.81 -12.56 -17.14
CA VAL A 350 10.24 -11.51 -18.10
C VAL A 350 10.23 -12.04 -19.53
N GLN A 351 10.80 -13.22 -19.76
CA GLN A 351 10.86 -13.83 -21.08
C GLN A 351 9.44 -14.13 -21.61
N SER A 352 8.57 -14.69 -20.76
CA SER A 352 7.18 -14.95 -21.09
C SER A 352 6.45 -13.65 -21.45
N TYR A 353 6.60 -12.60 -20.64
CA TYR A 353 6.00 -11.29 -20.92
C TYR A 353 6.43 -10.78 -22.30
N LYS A 354 7.75 -10.72 -22.57
CA LYS A 354 8.29 -10.19 -23.84
C LYS A 354 7.84 -11.00 -25.06
N ALA A 355 7.79 -12.33 -24.93
CA ALA A 355 7.32 -13.20 -26.01
C ALA A 355 5.83 -12.96 -26.31
N THR A 356 4.99 -12.91 -25.27
CA THR A 356 3.56 -12.69 -25.42
C THR A 356 3.25 -11.30 -26.01
N THR A 357 3.91 -10.24 -25.54
CA THR A 357 3.72 -8.89 -26.08
C THR A 357 4.17 -8.79 -27.54
N SER A 358 5.27 -9.44 -27.91
CA SER A 358 5.75 -9.50 -29.29
C SER A 358 4.73 -10.17 -30.22
N LEU A 359 4.19 -11.32 -29.83
CA LEU A 359 3.15 -12.02 -30.61
C LEU A 359 1.88 -11.16 -30.77
N LEU A 360 1.41 -10.53 -29.69
CA LEU A 360 0.25 -9.64 -29.74
C LEU A 360 0.47 -8.43 -30.66
N SER A 361 1.70 -7.89 -30.70
CA SER A 361 2.05 -6.78 -31.59
C SER A 361 1.98 -7.19 -33.07
N MET A 362 2.43 -8.40 -33.40
CA MET A 362 2.36 -8.94 -34.76
C MET A 362 0.91 -9.16 -35.20
N LEU A 363 0.04 -9.58 -34.29
CA LEU A 363 -1.39 -9.82 -34.59
C LEU A 363 -2.20 -8.52 -34.74
N LYS A 364 -1.78 -7.42 -34.12
CA LYS A 364 -2.44 -6.10 -34.24
C LYS A 364 -1.97 -5.31 -35.47
N GLY A 365 -0.80 -5.63 -36.01
CA GLY A 365 -0.20 -4.97 -37.17
C GLY A 365 -0.52 -5.62 -38.52
N GLY A 366 -1.49 -6.55 -38.57
CA GLY A 366 -1.95 -7.24 -39.78
C GLY A 366 -3.33 -6.80 -40.26
#